data_AF-A0A7Y6D8D6-F1
#
_entry.id   AF-A0A7Y6D8D6-F1
#
_cell.length_a   1.000
_cell.length_b   1.000
_cell.length_c   1.000
_cell.angle_alpha   90.00
_cell.angle_beta   90.00
_cell.angle_gamma   90.00
#
_symmetry.space_group_name_H-M   'P 1'
#
loop_
_entity.id
_entity.type
_entity.pdbx_description
1 polymer ?
#
loop_
_entity_poly.entity_id
_entity_poly.type
_entity_poly.pdbx_seq_one_letter_code
_entity_poly.pdbx_strand_id
1 'polypeptide(L)'
;MYVNSSSSSSSALIAAYSSAASGKTSNAQGNGASQTANATQNDDSVSFSGTATDYSAAIASNAPYFPVREGMNADALILGAAKPGAISSSKDKTFADVALDARKRMDEKYALMKDSGKPYDNSMTDRNSLMGDLDRRSLYAVATNEGGQFTQEEMASAQELMRQQAQLATGYYVGPEDQKKNWRDPFANDPVGRAKAALNFLDNMSPEEKSTPQWLTQRATIQNALDQATAADPVELAKKKQLYFPILAEILEKGTSWFDKKASDEDKSAELLNQLKAVIK
;
A
#
# COMPACT_ATOMS: atom_id res chain seq x y z
N MET A 1 -23.77 21.94 33.04
CA MET A 1 -23.61 20.72 32.23
C MET A 1 -23.69 21.12 30.77
N TYR A 2 -22.57 21.17 30.07
CA TYR A 2 -22.53 21.35 28.62
C TYR A 2 -21.81 20.15 28.03
N VAL A 3 -22.56 19.31 27.31
CA VAL A 3 -22.05 18.16 26.57
C VAL A 3 -21.72 18.69 25.18
N ASN A 4 -20.43 18.77 24.85
CA ASN A 4 -19.99 19.13 23.51
C ASN A 4 -19.90 17.83 22.69
N SER A 5 -20.96 17.53 21.94
CA SER A 5 -21.03 16.39 21.04
C SER A 5 -20.34 16.74 19.71
N SER A 6 -19.01 16.67 19.67
CA SER A 6 -18.27 16.64 18.41
C SER A 6 -18.27 15.21 17.86
N SER A 7 -19.41 14.81 17.28
CA SER A 7 -19.50 13.58 16.49
C SER A 7 -18.79 13.78 15.15
N SER A 8 -17.77 12.96 14.92
CA SER A 8 -16.81 13.03 13.82
C SER A 8 -17.47 12.86 12.44
N SER A 9 -17.30 13.84 11.56
CA SER A 9 -17.72 13.78 10.16
C SER A 9 -17.11 12.61 9.36
N SER A 10 -16.07 11.97 9.90
CA SER A 10 -15.39 10.83 9.30
C SER A 10 -16.18 9.52 9.39
N SER A 11 -16.95 9.29 10.45
CA SER A 11 -17.77 8.07 10.58
C SER A 11 -19.01 8.10 9.66
N ALA A 12 -19.52 9.30 9.31
CA ALA A 12 -20.60 9.46 8.36
C ALA A 12 -20.16 9.20 6.89
N LEU A 13 -18.93 9.62 6.54
CA LEU A 13 -18.34 9.32 5.22
C LEU A 13 -18.00 7.82 5.07
N ILE A 14 -17.69 7.18 6.20
CA ILE A 14 -17.43 5.74 6.28
C ILE A 14 -18.75 4.95 6.17
N ALA A 15 -19.80 5.34 6.88
CA ALA A 15 -21.12 4.69 6.74
C ALA A 15 -21.68 4.77 5.29
N ALA A 16 -21.40 5.87 4.58
CA ALA A 16 -21.81 6.06 3.19
C ALA A 16 -21.08 5.14 2.19
N TYR A 17 -19.85 4.68 2.48
CA TYR A 17 -19.17 3.71 1.60
C TYR A 17 -19.84 2.34 1.64
N SER A 18 -20.32 1.91 2.81
CA SER A 18 -20.82 0.55 3.01
C SER A 18 -22.22 0.34 2.42
N SER A 19 -23.07 1.36 2.46
CA SER A 19 -24.42 1.30 1.89
C SER A 19 -24.40 1.24 0.36
N ALA A 20 -23.43 1.87 -0.30
CA ALA A 20 -23.33 1.88 -1.76
C ALA A 20 -22.75 0.57 -2.33
N ALA A 21 -21.82 -0.08 -1.64
CA ALA A 21 -21.27 -1.37 -2.06
C ALA A 21 -22.29 -2.51 -1.99
N SER A 22 -23.27 -2.41 -1.07
CA SER A 22 -24.31 -3.43 -0.85
C SER A 22 -25.45 -3.40 -1.89
N GLY A 23 -25.56 -2.33 -2.69
CA GLY A 23 -26.66 -2.12 -3.63
C GLY A 23 -26.49 -2.75 -5.02
N LYS A 24 -25.36 -3.40 -5.31
CA LYS A 24 -24.99 -3.86 -6.67
C LYS A 24 -25.26 -5.34 -6.95
N THR A 25 -26.28 -5.94 -6.32
CA THR A 25 -26.73 -7.30 -6.65
C THR A 25 -28.25 -7.35 -6.86
N SER A 26 -28.70 -6.99 -8.07
CA SER A 26 -29.90 -7.59 -8.70
C SER A 26 -30.05 -7.22 -10.19
N ASN A 27 -30.00 -8.26 -11.04
CA ASN A 27 -30.65 -8.49 -12.34
C ASN A 27 -30.47 -7.54 -13.55
N ALA A 28 -29.64 -8.01 -14.49
CA ALA A 28 -29.99 -8.50 -15.84
C ALA A 28 -31.00 -7.74 -16.76
N GLN A 29 -30.45 -7.31 -17.91
CA GLN A 29 -30.88 -7.64 -19.30
C GLN A 29 -31.93 -6.76 -20.03
N GLY A 30 -31.52 -6.17 -21.17
CA GLY A 30 -32.42 -5.63 -22.20
C GLY A 30 -31.77 -4.63 -23.19
N ASN A 31 -31.68 -5.03 -24.47
CA ASN A 31 -31.25 -4.24 -25.64
C ASN A 31 -32.27 -3.15 -26.05
N GLY A 32 -31.83 -2.06 -26.71
CA GLY A 32 -32.69 -1.26 -27.60
C GLY A 32 -32.35 0.24 -27.68
N ALA A 33 -32.15 0.76 -28.89
CA ALA A 33 -31.73 2.14 -29.17
C ALA A 33 -32.89 3.16 -29.24
N SER A 34 -32.51 4.40 -28.92
CA SER A 34 -32.99 5.71 -29.44
C SER A 34 -34.41 6.24 -29.16
N GLN A 35 -34.37 7.33 -28.37
CA GLN A 35 -34.98 8.66 -28.58
C GLN A 35 -36.31 9.06 -27.89
N THR A 36 -36.13 10.13 -27.11
CA THR A 36 -36.98 11.31 -26.83
C THR A 36 -38.02 11.29 -25.70
N ALA A 37 -37.94 12.41 -24.97
CA ALA A 37 -38.92 13.06 -24.09
C ALA A 37 -38.87 12.71 -22.58
N ASN A 38 -38.24 13.64 -21.87
CA ASN A 38 -38.74 14.29 -20.66
C ASN A 38 -39.22 13.38 -19.51
N ALA A 39 -38.27 13.02 -18.65
CA ALA A 39 -38.56 12.68 -17.27
C ALA A 39 -37.57 13.43 -16.38
N THR A 40 -38.11 14.23 -15.47
CA THR A 40 -37.42 14.93 -14.39
C THR A 40 -36.43 14.00 -13.70
N GLN A 41 -35.15 14.09 -14.07
CA GLN A 41 -34.10 13.47 -13.29
C GLN A 41 -33.79 14.40 -12.12
N ASN A 42 -34.32 14.07 -10.94
CA ASN A 42 -33.57 14.33 -9.73
C ASN A 42 -32.37 13.36 -9.75
N ASP A 43 -31.40 13.66 -10.60
CA ASP A 43 -30.09 13.03 -10.54
C ASP A 43 -29.34 13.77 -9.44
N ASP A 44 -29.56 13.34 -8.20
CA ASP A 44 -28.79 13.77 -7.04
C ASP A 44 -27.39 13.13 -7.14
N SER A 45 -26.68 13.50 -8.22
CA SER A 45 -25.37 12.99 -8.56
C SER A 45 -24.36 13.68 -7.67
N VAL A 46 -24.03 13.01 -6.56
CA VAL A 46 -22.96 13.45 -5.66
C VAL A 46 -21.64 13.38 -6.45
N SER A 47 -21.13 14.54 -6.87
CA SER A 47 -19.83 14.64 -7.54
C SER A 47 -18.73 14.50 -6.50
N PHE A 48 -17.99 13.40 -6.54
CA PHE A 48 -16.79 13.22 -5.70
C PHE A 48 -15.60 13.99 -6.28
N SER A 49 -14.72 14.49 -5.42
CA SER A 49 -13.43 15.03 -5.86
C SER A 49 -12.65 13.95 -6.63
N GLY A 50 -11.84 14.35 -7.62
CA GLY A 50 -11.01 13.41 -8.39
C GLY A 50 -10.13 12.53 -7.52
N THR A 51 -9.56 13.08 -6.43
CA THR A 51 -8.76 12.33 -5.45
C THR A 51 -9.54 11.19 -4.79
N ALA A 52 -10.81 11.41 -4.45
CA ALA A 52 -11.64 10.38 -3.82
C ALA A 52 -11.95 9.24 -4.80
N THR A 53 -12.22 9.56 -6.06
CA THR A 53 -12.40 8.58 -7.13
C THR A 53 -11.13 7.76 -7.36
N ASP A 54 -9.97 8.42 -7.41
CA ASP A 54 -8.67 7.75 -7.56
C ASP A 54 -8.36 6.81 -6.39
N TYR A 55 -8.66 7.21 -5.16
CA TYR A 55 -8.44 6.39 -3.98
C TYR A 55 -9.36 5.16 -4.00
N SER A 56 -10.64 5.36 -4.31
CA SER A 56 -11.61 4.26 -4.44
C SER A 56 -11.18 3.24 -5.49
N ALA A 57 -10.73 3.70 -6.66
CA ALA A 57 -10.22 2.83 -7.71
C ALA A 57 -8.95 2.06 -7.28
N ALA A 58 -8.04 2.72 -6.57
CA ALA A 58 -6.81 2.10 -6.06
C ALA A 58 -7.09 1.04 -4.98
N ILE A 59 -8.06 1.30 -4.10
CA ILE A 59 -8.50 0.35 -3.09
C ILE A 59 -9.13 -0.86 -3.77
N ALA A 60 -10.08 -0.65 -4.68
CA ALA A 60 -10.78 -1.72 -5.38
C ALA A 60 -9.83 -2.64 -6.17
N SER A 61 -8.79 -2.08 -6.80
CA SER A 61 -7.84 -2.87 -7.60
C SER A 61 -6.89 -3.73 -6.76
N ASN A 62 -6.64 -3.35 -5.51
CA ASN A 62 -5.72 -4.05 -4.62
C ASN A 62 -6.41 -4.86 -3.51
N ALA A 63 -7.70 -4.65 -3.25
CA ALA A 63 -8.45 -5.34 -2.21
C ALA A 63 -8.32 -6.88 -2.22
N PRO A 64 -8.30 -7.58 -3.39
CA PRO A 64 -8.11 -9.03 -3.41
C PRO A 64 -6.81 -9.51 -2.77
N TYR A 65 -5.78 -8.66 -2.68
CA TYR A 65 -4.46 -9.02 -2.12
C TYR A 65 -4.38 -8.80 -0.61
N PHE A 66 -5.39 -8.18 -0.01
CA PHE A 66 -5.47 -7.89 1.42
C PHE A 66 -6.78 -8.46 2.01
N PRO A 67 -6.91 -9.81 2.09
CA PRO A 67 -8.09 -10.40 2.72
C PRO A 67 -8.21 -9.93 4.17
N VAL A 68 -9.43 -9.66 4.62
CA VAL A 68 -9.75 -9.29 6.00
C VAL A 68 -10.87 -10.18 6.53
N ARG A 69 -11.02 -10.20 7.85
CA ARG A 69 -12.17 -10.81 8.50
C ARG A 69 -13.46 -10.11 8.06
N GLU A 70 -14.54 -10.88 8.06
CA GLU A 70 -15.87 -10.34 7.79
C GLU A 70 -16.20 -9.18 8.76
N GLY A 71 -16.72 -8.08 8.22
CA GLY A 71 -17.03 -6.87 8.99
C GLY A 71 -15.83 -5.99 9.33
N MET A 72 -14.60 -6.37 8.94
CA MET A 72 -13.41 -5.51 9.06
C MET A 72 -13.04 -4.88 7.72
N ASN A 73 -12.16 -3.88 7.77
CA ASN A 73 -11.74 -3.07 6.62
C ASN A 73 -10.20 -3.02 6.54
N ALA A 74 -9.67 -2.81 5.33
CA ALA A 74 -8.25 -2.61 5.10
C ALA A 74 -7.97 -1.44 4.14
N ASP A 75 -8.85 -0.47 4.00
CA ASP A 75 -8.73 0.56 2.96
C ASP A 75 -7.48 1.42 3.12
N ALA A 76 -7.12 1.80 4.35
CA ALA A 76 -5.91 2.58 4.61
C ALA A 76 -4.64 1.76 4.30
N LEU A 77 -4.64 0.48 4.68
CA LEU A 77 -3.58 -0.47 4.37
C LEU A 77 -3.46 -0.69 2.85
N ILE A 78 -4.57 -0.95 2.16
CA ILE A 78 -4.61 -1.20 0.72
C ILE A 78 -4.14 0.05 -0.04
N LEU A 79 -4.63 1.23 0.35
CA LEU A 79 -4.31 2.49 -0.30
C LEU A 79 -2.80 2.78 -0.25
N GLY A 80 -2.09 2.34 0.80
CA GLY A 80 -0.65 2.50 0.91
C GLY A 80 0.17 1.82 -0.19
N ALA A 81 -0.39 0.84 -0.92
CA ALA A 81 0.26 0.26 -2.10
C ALA A 81 0.29 1.22 -3.30
N ALA A 82 -0.79 1.99 -3.51
CA ALA A 82 -0.89 2.92 -4.63
C ALA A 82 -0.50 4.37 -4.28
N LYS A 83 -0.71 4.75 -3.02
CA LYS A 83 -0.55 6.11 -2.48
C LYS A 83 0.16 6.02 -1.12
N PRO A 84 1.48 5.71 -1.07
CA PRO A 84 2.20 5.49 0.18
C PRO A 84 2.25 6.72 1.12
N GLY A 85 2.00 7.92 0.58
CA GLY A 85 1.91 9.16 1.34
C GLY A 85 0.49 9.57 1.74
N ALA A 86 -0.53 8.75 1.43
CA ALA A 86 -1.89 9.03 1.84
C ALA A 86 -1.99 8.97 3.38
N ILE A 87 -2.47 10.06 3.97
CA ILE A 87 -2.65 10.18 5.41
C ILE A 87 -4.11 9.95 5.79
N SER A 88 -4.34 9.10 6.79
CA SER A 88 -5.66 8.86 7.38
C SER A 88 -5.54 8.78 8.91
N SER A 89 -5.20 7.61 9.45
CA SER A 89 -4.89 7.38 10.87
C SER A 89 -3.83 8.35 11.42
N SER A 90 -2.83 8.74 10.62
CA SER A 90 -1.71 9.60 11.02
C SER A 90 -1.95 11.10 10.79
N LYS A 91 -3.12 11.47 10.28
CA LYS A 91 -3.44 12.87 9.96
C LYS A 91 -3.32 13.78 11.19
N ASP A 92 -2.63 14.90 10.99
CA ASP A 92 -2.41 15.99 11.96
C ASP A 92 -1.75 15.55 13.27
N LYS A 93 -0.95 14.46 13.23
CA LYS A 93 -0.26 13.89 14.40
C LYS A 93 1.26 14.00 14.30
N THR A 94 1.89 14.25 15.45
CA THR A 94 3.34 14.00 15.61
C THR A 94 3.63 12.51 15.47
N PHE A 95 4.88 12.12 15.17
CA PHE A 95 5.19 10.71 15.00
C PHE A 95 4.94 9.88 16.29
N ALA A 96 5.22 10.44 17.46
CA ALA A 96 4.88 9.81 18.73
C ALA A 96 3.36 9.63 18.91
N ASP A 97 2.55 10.63 18.54
CA ASP A 97 1.08 10.52 18.60
C ASP A 97 0.54 9.51 17.58
N VAL A 98 1.19 9.37 16.42
CA VAL A 98 0.88 8.33 15.43
C VAL A 98 1.05 6.95 16.05
N ALA A 99 2.14 6.70 16.77
CA ALA A 99 2.39 5.43 17.42
C ALA A 99 1.34 5.11 18.50
N LEU A 100 0.99 6.10 19.33
CA LEU A 100 -0.07 5.96 20.34
C LEU A 100 -1.45 5.66 19.72
N ASP A 101 -1.81 6.35 18.64
CA ASP A 101 -3.07 6.11 17.92
C ASP A 101 -3.08 4.71 17.26
N ALA A 102 -1.96 4.29 16.69
CA ALA A 102 -1.82 2.95 16.11
C ALA A 102 -2.00 1.85 17.16
N ARG A 103 -1.35 1.96 18.33
CA ARG A 103 -1.53 1.03 19.46
C ARG A 103 -2.99 0.93 19.86
N LYS A 104 -3.66 2.08 20.08
CA LYS A 104 -5.08 2.13 20.45
C LYS A 104 -5.97 1.42 19.43
N ARG A 105 -5.77 1.66 18.12
CA ARG A 105 -6.54 0.99 17.06
C ARG A 105 -6.31 -0.51 17.04
N MET A 106 -5.06 -0.94 17.19
CA MET A 106 -4.70 -2.35 17.25
C MET A 106 -5.35 -3.05 18.45
N ASP A 107 -5.35 -2.41 19.62
CA ASP A 107 -6.04 -2.90 20.82
C ASP A 107 -7.55 -3.07 20.59
N GLU A 108 -8.20 -2.10 19.95
CA GLU A 108 -9.62 -2.19 19.58
C GLU A 108 -9.90 -3.36 18.63
N LYS A 109 -9.02 -3.62 17.65
CA LYS A 109 -9.15 -4.77 16.74
C LYS A 109 -8.90 -6.10 17.44
N TYR A 110 -7.91 -6.18 18.33
CA TYR A 110 -7.69 -7.37 19.15
C TYR A 110 -8.92 -7.71 19.99
N ALA A 111 -9.52 -6.71 20.63
CA ALA A 111 -10.75 -6.87 21.39
C ALA A 111 -11.90 -7.36 20.49
N LEU A 112 -12.10 -6.73 19.33
CA LEU A 112 -13.14 -7.13 18.38
C LEU A 112 -12.97 -8.59 17.89
N MET A 113 -11.74 -9.02 17.59
CA MET A 113 -11.45 -10.40 17.20
C MET A 113 -11.72 -11.38 18.35
N LYS A 114 -11.33 -11.01 19.58
CA LYS A 114 -11.60 -11.83 20.76
C LYS A 114 -13.11 -11.97 21.01
N ASP A 115 -13.85 -10.88 20.93
CA ASP A 115 -15.31 -10.84 21.16
C ASP A 115 -16.09 -11.60 20.07
N SER A 116 -15.54 -11.72 18.86
CA SER A 116 -16.10 -12.56 17.79
C SER A 116 -15.92 -14.07 18.03
N GLY A 117 -15.37 -14.48 19.18
CA GLY A 117 -15.09 -15.88 19.53
C GLY A 117 -13.92 -16.50 18.77
N LYS A 118 -13.15 -15.70 18.03
CA LYS A 118 -11.95 -16.15 17.28
C LYS A 118 -10.81 -15.17 17.55
N PRO A 119 -10.01 -15.35 18.61
CA PRO A 119 -8.86 -14.48 18.87
C PRO A 119 -7.90 -14.40 17.67
N TYR A 120 -7.07 -13.36 17.65
CA TYR A 120 -6.05 -13.17 16.63
C TYR A 120 -5.11 -14.38 16.53
N ASP A 121 -4.82 -14.83 15.31
CA ASP A 121 -4.01 -16.03 15.04
C ASP A 121 -2.77 -15.79 14.17
N ASN A 122 -2.45 -14.53 13.87
CA ASN A 122 -1.33 -14.12 13.02
C ASN A 122 -1.39 -14.63 11.56
N SER A 123 -2.55 -15.11 11.11
CA SER A 123 -2.78 -15.37 9.68
C SER A 123 -2.67 -14.09 8.85
N MET A 124 -2.53 -14.23 7.52
CA MET A 124 -2.57 -13.09 6.61
C MET A 124 -3.85 -12.26 6.80
N THR A 125 -5.00 -12.93 6.88
CA THR A 125 -6.30 -12.30 7.10
C THR A 125 -6.32 -11.50 8.41
N ASP A 126 -5.78 -12.06 9.48
CA ASP A 126 -5.77 -11.43 10.79
C ASP A 126 -4.80 -10.26 10.88
N ARG A 127 -3.61 -10.36 10.27
CA ARG A 127 -2.66 -9.24 10.17
C ARG A 127 -3.26 -8.06 9.42
N ASN A 128 -3.89 -8.34 8.27
CA ASN A 128 -4.60 -7.31 7.50
C ASN A 128 -5.78 -6.71 8.28
N SER A 129 -6.49 -7.53 9.05
CA SER A 129 -7.63 -7.07 9.85
C SER A 129 -7.21 -6.21 11.04
N LEU A 130 -6.09 -6.56 11.68
CA LEU A 130 -5.51 -5.86 12.80
C LEU A 130 -4.98 -4.47 12.39
N MET A 131 -4.32 -4.42 11.23
CA MET A 131 -3.60 -3.22 10.76
C MET A 131 -4.30 -2.50 9.59
N GLY A 132 -5.48 -2.96 9.20
CA GLY A 132 -6.18 -2.49 8.01
C GLY A 132 -6.54 -1.01 8.01
N ASP A 133 -6.77 -0.46 9.20
CA ASP A 133 -7.09 0.94 9.42
C ASP A 133 -5.84 1.82 9.61
N LEU A 134 -4.63 1.24 9.54
CA LEU A 134 -3.37 1.96 9.65
C LEU A 134 -2.91 2.39 8.26
N ASP A 135 -2.75 3.69 8.05
CA ASP A 135 -1.99 4.16 6.89
C ASP A 135 -0.51 3.81 7.03
N ARG A 136 0.23 3.96 5.94
CA ARG A 136 1.63 3.57 5.85
C ARG A 136 2.52 4.24 6.90
N ARG A 137 2.28 5.50 7.26
CA ARG A 137 3.06 6.20 8.29
C ARG A 137 2.78 5.59 9.67
N SER A 138 1.54 5.21 9.95
CA SER A 138 1.19 4.45 11.15
C SER A 138 1.82 3.06 11.17
N LEU A 139 1.82 2.33 10.04
CA LEU A 139 2.54 1.05 9.92
C LEU A 139 4.04 1.22 10.19
N TYR A 140 4.64 2.31 9.72
CA TYR A 140 6.05 2.59 9.96
C TYR A 140 6.36 2.82 11.45
N ALA A 141 5.47 3.51 12.17
CA ALA A 141 5.58 3.68 13.62
C ALA A 141 5.55 2.32 14.36
N VAL A 142 4.66 1.41 13.93
CA VAL A 142 4.61 0.03 14.46
C VAL A 142 5.90 -0.73 14.13
N ALA A 143 6.32 -0.71 12.86
CA ALA A 143 7.49 -1.43 12.35
C ALA A 143 8.80 -1.00 13.01
N THR A 144 8.93 0.28 13.36
CA THR A 144 10.12 0.85 14.03
C THR A 144 10.04 0.81 15.55
N ASN A 145 8.94 0.29 16.10
CA ASN A 145 8.63 0.30 17.52
C ASN A 145 8.71 1.71 18.15
N GLU A 146 8.14 2.69 17.47
CA GLU A 146 8.10 4.07 17.96
C GLU A 146 7.42 4.11 19.34
N GLY A 147 8.14 4.63 20.34
CA GLY A 147 7.70 4.66 21.73
C GLY A 147 7.78 3.33 22.50
N GLY A 148 8.28 2.25 21.90
CA GLY A 148 8.58 1.00 22.62
C GLY A 148 7.36 0.18 23.06
N GLN A 149 6.20 0.36 22.40
CA GLN A 149 4.90 -0.20 22.80
C GLN A 149 4.41 -1.37 21.94
N PHE A 150 5.18 -1.77 20.93
CA PHE A 150 4.83 -2.84 19.99
C PHE A 150 5.68 -4.08 20.26
N THR A 151 5.04 -5.24 20.16
CA THR A 151 5.67 -6.55 20.25
C THR A 151 6.47 -6.86 18.97
N GLN A 152 7.41 -7.80 19.07
CA GLN A 152 8.19 -8.23 17.90
C GLN A 152 7.31 -8.80 16.78
N GLU A 153 6.21 -9.46 17.12
CA GLU A 153 5.27 -10.02 16.14
C GLU A 153 4.49 -8.91 15.41
N GLU A 154 4.06 -7.88 16.13
CA GLU A 154 3.41 -6.70 15.55
C GLU A 154 4.40 -5.95 14.63
N MET A 155 5.63 -5.73 15.09
CA MET A 155 6.68 -5.09 14.27
C MET A 155 6.92 -5.87 12.96
N ALA A 156 7.09 -7.19 13.05
CA ALA A 156 7.32 -8.04 11.90
C ALA A 156 6.12 -8.07 10.93
N SER A 157 4.90 -8.05 11.47
CA SER A 157 3.68 -7.96 10.67
C SER A 157 3.59 -6.64 9.93
N ALA A 158 3.90 -5.52 10.59
CA ALA A 158 3.90 -4.20 9.96
C ALA A 158 4.97 -4.09 8.87
N GLN A 159 6.18 -4.59 9.11
CA GLN A 159 7.25 -4.65 8.11
C GLN A 159 6.83 -5.47 6.88
N GLU A 160 6.20 -6.63 7.09
CA GLU A 160 5.71 -7.49 6.01
C GLU A 160 4.61 -6.81 5.18
N LEU A 161 3.68 -6.10 5.82
CA LEU A 161 2.64 -5.34 5.13
C LEU A 161 3.22 -4.16 4.34
N MET A 162 4.20 -3.46 4.90
CA MET A 162 4.90 -2.37 4.19
C MET A 162 5.67 -2.89 2.97
N ARG A 163 6.27 -4.09 3.08
CA ARG A 163 6.92 -4.80 1.98
C ARG A 163 5.91 -5.21 0.91
N GLN A 164 4.77 -5.76 1.32
CA GLN A 164 3.67 -6.12 0.44
C GLN A 164 3.18 -4.92 -0.37
N GLN A 165 2.95 -3.77 0.29
CA GLN A 165 2.56 -2.52 -0.39
C GLN A 165 3.57 -2.12 -1.47
N ALA A 166 4.87 -2.18 -1.19
CA ALA A 166 5.91 -1.77 -2.12
C ALA A 166 6.08 -2.76 -3.29
N GLN A 167 5.93 -4.07 -3.05
CA GLN A 167 5.92 -5.08 -4.12
C GLN A 167 4.76 -4.86 -5.09
N LEU A 168 3.54 -4.68 -4.58
CA LEU A 168 2.37 -4.40 -5.41
C LEU A 168 2.54 -3.09 -6.20
N ALA A 169 3.06 -2.04 -5.56
CA ALA A 169 3.34 -0.75 -6.20
C ALA A 169 4.30 -0.86 -7.40
N THR A 170 5.19 -1.84 -7.36
CA THR A 170 6.23 -2.06 -8.37
C THR A 170 5.92 -3.25 -9.28
N GLY A 171 4.68 -3.76 -9.23
CA GLY A 171 4.14 -4.76 -10.15
C GLY A 171 4.50 -6.21 -9.80
N TYR A 172 4.99 -6.47 -8.59
CA TYR A 172 5.22 -7.81 -8.09
C TYR A 172 3.99 -8.30 -7.33
N TYR A 173 3.54 -9.49 -7.71
CA TYR A 173 2.42 -10.12 -7.05
C TYR A 173 2.81 -10.58 -5.65
N VAL A 174 1.98 -10.22 -4.68
CA VAL A 174 2.05 -10.70 -3.30
C VAL A 174 0.64 -10.67 -2.72
N GLY A 175 0.17 -11.82 -2.24
CA GLY A 175 -1.19 -11.97 -1.75
C GLY A 175 -1.59 -13.44 -1.66
N PRO A 176 -2.89 -13.73 -1.51
CA PRO A 176 -3.43 -15.08 -1.39
C PRO A 176 -3.28 -15.88 -2.69
N GLU A 177 -2.68 -17.08 -2.66
CA GLU A 177 -2.31 -17.87 -3.86
C GLU A 177 -3.45 -18.06 -4.88
N ASP A 178 -4.70 -18.15 -4.42
CA ASP A 178 -5.89 -18.26 -5.27
C ASP A 178 -6.14 -17.02 -6.15
N GLN A 179 -5.59 -15.86 -5.76
CA GLN A 179 -5.64 -14.61 -6.52
C GLN A 179 -4.53 -14.46 -7.56
N LYS A 180 -3.46 -15.27 -7.47
CA LYS A 180 -2.30 -15.18 -8.36
C LYS A 180 -2.67 -15.36 -9.83
N LYS A 181 -3.60 -16.25 -10.13
CA LYS A 181 -4.12 -16.48 -11.49
C LYS A 181 -4.85 -15.26 -12.08
N ASN A 182 -5.35 -14.37 -11.23
CA ASN A 182 -6.07 -13.17 -11.62
C ASN A 182 -5.15 -11.94 -11.71
N TRP A 183 -3.94 -12.03 -11.16
CA TRP A 183 -2.96 -10.96 -11.20
C TRP A 183 -2.54 -10.68 -12.64
N ARG A 184 -2.54 -9.40 -12.99
CA ARG A 184 -1.97 -8.89 -14.24
C ARG A 184 -0.86 -7.93 -13.88
N ASP A 185 0.35 -8.23 -14.36
CA ASP A 185 1.47 -7.32 -14.19
C ASP A 185 1.17 -5.98 -14.88
N PRO A 186 1.05 -4.86 -14.13
CA PRO A 186 0.75 -3.56 -14.70
C PRO A 186 1.87 -3.02 -15.60
N PHE A 187 3.08 -3.58 -15.50
CA PHE A 187 4.23 -3.18 -16.29
C PHE A 187 4.57 -4.17 -17.42
N ALA A 188 3.83 -5.27 -17.57
CA ALA A 188 4.07 -6.28 -18.62
C ALA A 188 5.55 -6.71 -18.73
N ASN A 189 6.19 -6.97 -17.60
CA ASN A 189 7.61 -7.26 -17.43
C ASN A 189 8.56 -6.13 -17.89
N ASP A 190 8.11 -4.87 -17.98
CA ASP A 190 8.98 -3.73 -18.27
C ASP A 190 9.81 -3.34 -17.04
N PRO A 191 11.12 -3.65 -17.01
CA PRO A 191 11.98 -3.29 -15.90
C PRO A 191 12.09 -1.78 -15.65
N VAL A 192 12.04 -0.97 -16.72
CA VAL A 192 12.20 0.48 -16.61
C VAL A 192 10.93 1.09 -15.99
N GLY A 193 9.76 0.63 -16.44
CA GLY A 193 8.47 0.99 -15.84
C GLY A 193 8.42 0.67 -14.34
N ARG A 194 8.88 -0.52 -13.94
CA ARG A 194 8.95 -0.94 -12.53
C ARG A 194 9.89 -0.05 -11.71
N ALA A 195 11.07 0.29 -12.23
CA ALA A 195 12.01 1.19 -11.57
C ALA A 195 11.45 2.61 -11.42
N LYS A 196 10.74 3.13 -12.43
CA LYS A 196 10.02 4.42 -12.32
C LYS A 196 8.94 4.37 -11.25
N ALA A 197 8.17 3.29 -11.19
CA ALA A 197 7.17 3.09 -10.15
C ALA A 197 7.80 3.00 -8.76
N ALA A 198 8.93 2.31 -8.62
CA ALA A 198 9.69 2.22 -7.38
C ALA A 198 10.19 3.60 -6.93
N LEU A 199 10.78 4.38 -7.84
CA LEU A 199 11.22 5.75 -7.54
C LEU A 199 10.03 6.63 -7.09
N ASN A 200 8.92 6.58 -7.82
CA ASN A 200 7.71 7.32 -7.46
C ASN A 200 7.16 6.88 -6.09
N PHE A 201 7.20 5.58 -5.77
CA PHE A 201 6.79 5.08 -4.47
C PHE A 201 7.66 5.66 -3.35
N LEU A 202 8.99 5.60 -3.48
CA LEU A 202 9.95 6.17 -2.52
C LEU A 202 9.77 7.69 -2.36
N ASP A 203 9.52 8.40 -3.45
CA ASP A 203 9.29 9.85 -3.46
C ASP A 203 8.00 10.25 -2.76
N ASN A 204 7.04 9.34 -2.59
CA ASN A 204 5.76 9.59 -1.94
C ASN A 204 5.65 8.95 -0.54
N MET A 205 6.70 8.32 -0.01
CA MET A 205 6.71 7.81 1.37
C MET A 205 6.58 8.90 2.44
N SER A 206 6.36 8.48 3.69
CA SER A 206 6.30 9.37 4.85
C SER A 206 7.62 10.12 5.10
N PRO A 207 7.59 11.29 5.77
CA PRO A 207 8.80 12.01 6.15
C PRO A 207 9.77 11.18 6.98
N GLU A 208 9.26 10.35 7.89
CA GLU A 208 10.07 9.52 8.77
C GLU A 208 10.81 8.42 7.98
N GLU A 209 10.15 7.74 7.04
CA GLU A 209 10.81 6.79 6.14
C GLU A 209 11.91 7.45 5.30
N LYS A 210 11.63 8.65 4.76
CA LYS A 210 12.56 9.44 3.93
C LYS A 210 13.78 9.96 4.68
N SER A 211 13.70 10.05 6.01
CA SER A 211 14.81 10.51 6.85
C SER A 211 15.91 9.45 7.04
N THR A 212 15.69 8.22 6.56
CA THR A 212 16.63 7.11 6.77
C THR A 212 17.76 7.08 5.73
N PRO A 213 18.99 6.69 6.11
CA PRO A 213 20.09 6.46 5.16
C PRO A 213 19.78 5.39 4.10
N GLN A 214 19.00 4.37 4.47
CA GLN A 214 18.57 3.29 3.60
C GLN A 214 17.71 3.83 2.46
N TRP A 215 16.70 4.64 2.77
CA TRP A 215 15.87 5.31 1.76
C TRP A 215 16.73 6.11 0.78
N LEU A 216 17.64 6.95 1.29
CA LEU A 216 18.50 7.79 0.45
C LEU A 216 19.33 6.96 -0.53
N THR A 217 19.95 5.89 -0.01
CA THR A 217 20.78 4.98 -0.81
C THR A 217 19.97 4.32 -1.92
N GLN A 218 18.79 3.81 -1.61
CA GLN A 218 17.93 3.11 -2.57
C GLN A 218 17.40 4.05 -3.63
N ARG A 219 16.87 5.21 -3.22
CA ARG A 219 16.38 6.23 -4.13
C ARG A 219 17.47 6.65 -5.11
N ALA A 220 18.67 6.96 -4.61
CA ALA A 220 19.81 7.34 -5.45
C ALA A 220 20.21 6.23 -6.42
N THR A 221 20.21 4.97 -5.95
CA THR A 221 20.55 3.80 -6.78
C THR A 221 19.56 3.62 -7.94
N ILE A 222 18.25 3.73 -7.67
CA ILE A 222 17.20 3.63 -8.68
C ILE A 222 17.28 4.81 -9.66
N GLN A 223 17.46 6.03 -9.14
CA GLN A 223 17.60 7.22 -9.97
C GLN A 223 18.80 7.08 -10.93
N ASN A 224 19.97 6.70 -10.43
CA ASN A 224 21.15 6.53 -11.26
C ASN A 224 20.97 5.45 -12.34
N ALA A 225 20.31 4.33 -12.01
CA ALA A 225 20.01 3.30 -12.99
C ALA A 225 19.06 3.80 -14.09
N LEU A 226 18.07 4.63 -13.73
CA LEU A 226 17.16 5.26 -14.68
C LEU A 226 17.89 6.28 -15.57
N ASP A 227 18.76 7.11 -15.00
CA ASP A 227 19.55 8.11 -15.75
C ASP A 227 20.53 7.44 -16.71
N GLN A 228 21.12 6.32 -16.31
CA GLN A 228 21.98 5.53 -17.20
C GLN A 228 21.18 4.87 -18.34
N ALA A 229 19.88 4.65 -18.16
CA ALA A 229 18.98 4.06 -19.14
C ALA A 229 18.40 5.08 -20.15
N THR A 230 19.08 6.21 -20.39
CA THR A 230 18.67 7.23 -21.38
C THR A 230 19.67 7.41 -22.53
N ALA A 231 20.48 6.39 -22.87
CA ALA A 231 21.45 6.46 -23.97
C ALA A 231 20.79 6.71 -25.34
N ALA A 232 21.42 7.56 -26.16
CA ALA A 232 20.94 7.91 -27.50
C ALA A 232 21.13 6.78 -28.53
N ASP A 233 22.15 5.93 -28.33
CA ASP A 233 22.36 4.73 -29.14
C ASP A 233 21.49 3.57 -28.61
N PRO A 234 20.62 2.97 -29.46
CA PRO A 234 19.80 1.81 -29.08
C PRO A 234 20.59 0.59 -28.59
N VAL A 235 21.82 0.36 -29.10
CA VAL A 235 22.62 -0.81 -28.71
C VAL A 235 23.24 -0.60 -27.32
N GLU A 236 23.83 0.56 -27.06
CA GLU A 236 24.27 0.94 -25.71
C GLU A 236 23.11 0.93 -24.70
N LEU A 237 21.95 1.47 -25.09
CA LEU A 237 20.76 1.48 -24.25
C LEU A 237 20.33 0.06 -23.87
N ALA A 238 20.32 -0.88 -24.82
CA ALA A 238 19.97 -2.27 -24.56
C ALA A 238 20.96 -2.92 -23.57
N LYS A 239 22.27 -2.70 -23.74
CA LYS A 239 23.30 -3.20 -22.82
C LYS A 239 23.12 -2.66 -21.41
N LYS A 240 22.94 -1.34 -21.26
CA LYS A 240 22.71 -0.71 -19.96
C LYS A 240 21.44 -1.24 -19.29
N LYS A 241 20.35 -1.41 -20.04
CA LYS A 241 19.11 -2.00 -19.52
C LYS A 241 19.33 -3.44 -19.02
N GLN A 242 20.05 -4.26 -19.78
CA GLN A 242 20.38 -5.63 -19.40
C GLN A 242 21.29 -5.70 -18.17
N LEU A 243 22.09 -4.67 -17.93
CA LEU A 243 23.07 -4.65 -16.87
C LEU A 243 22.47 -4.21 -15.52
N TYR A 244 21.66 -3.15 -15.50
CA TYR A 244 21.16 -2.56 -14.25
C TYR A 244 19.86 -3.19 -13.76
N PHE A 245 18.91 -3.42 -14.67
CA PHE A 245 17.55 -3.70 -14.25
C PHE A 245 17.25 -5.14 -13.81
N PRO A 246 17.98 -6.19 -14.22
CA PRO A 246 17.79 -7.51 -13.62
C PRO A 246 18.11 -7.51 -12.12
N ILE A 247 19.18 -6.83 -11.70
CA ILE A 247 19.56 -6.72 -10.29
C ILE A 247 18.51 -5.90 -9.53
N LEU A 248 18.04 -4.79 -10.11
CA LEU A 248 16.93 -4.02 -9.53
C LEU A 248 15.65 -4.86 -9.43
N ALA A 249 15.29 -5.61 -10.46
CA ALA A 249 14.11 -6.46 -10.46
C ALA A 249 14.17 -7.48 -9.32
N GLU A 250 15.32 -8.10 -9.09
CA GLU A 250 15.51 -9.03 -7.97
C GLU A 250 15.35 -8.34 -6.60
N ILE A 251 15.89 -7.12 -6.44
CA ILE A 251 15.74 -6.32 -5.21
C ILE A 251 14.26 -5.98 -4.95
N LEU A 252 13.55 -5.52 -5.98
CA LEU A 252 12.14 -5.13 -5.91
C LEU A 252 11.23 -6.36 -5.67
N GLU A 253 11.51 -7.47 -6.34
CA GLU A 253 10.73 -8.71 -6.23
C GLU A 253 10.85 -9.30 -4.84
N LYS A 254 12.05 -9.40 -4.29
CA LYS A 254 12.26 -10.00 -2.96
C LYS A 254 11.81 -9.04 -1.86
N GLY A 255 11.70 -7.75 -2.15
CA GLY A 255 11.33 -6.71 -1.18
C GLY A 255 12.39 -6.50 -0.09
N THR A 256 13.61 -7.01 -0.32
CA THR A 256 14.62 -7.21 0.72
C THR A 256 15.42 -5.95 1.05
N SER A 257 15.25 -4.86 0.29
CA SER A 257 15.88 -3.58 0.63
C SER A 257 14.99 -2.64 1.44
N TRP A 258 13.67 -2.74 1.33
CA TRP A 258 12.83 -1.60 1.69
C TRP A 258 12.54 -1.44 3.18
N PHE A 259 12.46 -2.53 3.95
CA PHE A 259 12.03 -2.47 5.37
C PHE A 259 12.78 -3.39 6.30
N ASP A 260 13.68 -4.24 5.79
CA ASP A 260 14.11 -5.39 6.57
C ASP A 260 15.43 -5.18 7.32
N LYS A 261 15.40 -5.67 8.56
CA LYS A 261 16.50 -5.84 9.49
C LYS A 261 16.55 -7.32 9.93
N LYS A 262 16.19 -8.25 9.03
CA LYS A 262 16.37 -9.70 9.21
C LYS A 262 17.76 -10.11 8.72
N ALA A 263 18.56 -10.64 9.65
CA ALA A 263 19.96 -10.98 9.44
C ALA A 263 20.26 -11.93 8.26
N SER A 264 19.33 -12.82 7.88
CA SER A 264 19.56 -13.77 6.77
C SER A 264 19.29 -13.21 5.37
N ASP A 265 18.42 -12.20 5.27
CA ASP A 265 18.10 -11.54 4.01
C ASP A 265 19.01 -10.31 3.78
N GLU A 266 19.56 -9.76 4.88
CA GLU A 266 20.54 -8.66 4.89
C GLU A 266 21.77 -8.95 4.02
N ASP A 267 22.34 -10.17 4.11
CA ASP A 267 23.52 -10.56 3.34
C ASP A 267 23.27 -10.51 1.82
N LYS A 268 22.12 -11.02 1.37
CA LYS A 268 21.79 -11.06 -0.06
C LYS A 268 21.40 -9.68 -0.61
N SER A 269 20.69 -8.87 0.16
CA SER A 269 20.33 -7.51 -0.26
C SER A 269 21.52 -6.59 -0.30
N ALA A 270 22.39 -6.67 0.71
CA ALA A 270 23.63 -5.93 0.73
C ALA A 270 24.51 -6.36 -0.45
N GLU A 271 24.58 -7.67 -0.76
CA GLU A 271 25.27 -8.16 -1.94
C GLU A 271 24.70 -7.60 -3.23
N LEU A 272 23.39 -7.74 -3.49
CA LEU A 272 22.76 -7.24 -4.72
C LEU A 272 22.88 -5.72 -4.87
N LEU A 273 22.74 -4.98 -3.78
CA LEU A 273 22.89 -3.53 -3.77
C LEU A 273 24.35 -3.12 -4.01
N ASN A 274 25.32 -3.87 -3.46
CA ASN A 274 26.74 -3.66 -3.73
C ASN A 274 27.10 -4.02 -5.18
N GLN A 275 26.56 -5.10 -5.71
CA GLN A 275 26.70 -5.48 -7.12
C GLN A 275 26.15 -4.37 -8.02
N LEU A 276 24.95 -3.86 -7.74
CA LEU A 276 24.35 -2.77 -8.51
C LEU A 276 25.20 -1.49 -8.43
N LYS A 277 25.66 -1.12 -7.23
CA LYS A 277 26.57 0.03 -7.04
C LYS A 277 27.90 -0.13 -7.77
N ALA A 278 28.47 -1.33 -7.83
CA ALA A 278 29.73 -1.58 -8.52
C ALA A 278 29.61 -1.36 -10.05
N VAL A 279 28.41 -1.53 -10.56
CA VAL A 279 28.10 -1.53 -11.99
C VAL A 279 27.58 -0.17 -12.45
N ILE A 280 26.87 0.58 -11.59
CA ILE A 280 26.52 1.99 -11.80
C ILE A 280 27.79 2.84 -11.60
N LYS A 281 28.45 3.23 -12.69
CA LYS A 281 29.59 4.17 -12.70
C LYS A 281 29.26 5.42 -13.52
#